data_AF-A0A1V4ZTK3-F1
#
_entry.id   AF-A0A1V4ZTK3-F1
#
_cell.length_a   1.000
_cell.length_b   1.000
_cell.length_c   1.000
_cell.angle_alpha   90.00
_cell.angle_beta   90.00
_cell.angle_gamma   90.00
#
_symmetry.space_group_name_H-M   'P 1'
#
loop_
_entity.id
_entity.type
_entity.pdbx_description
1 polymer ?
#
loop_
_entity_poly.entity_id
_entity_poly.type
_entity_poly.pdbx_seq_one_letter_code
_entity_poly.pdbx_strand_id
1 'polypeptide(L)'
;MTTIVGCLVNLTNGQIVDTDSALNRQITYGEKVLTRIGFAQKPEGLATLQTAACESINAIISSIVGRTSIGSQDIIGMTIGANTVMNHIICGIDPTYPQMANADIDCRRIVRSAPEIGLAISQNAPVCCLPNVSRFIGGMQSGTSLFQEFSTAGN
;
A
#
# COMPACT_ATOMS: atom_id res chain seq x y z
N MET A 1 -3.24 8.23 -8.32
CA MET A 1 -2.07 7.93 -7.47
C MET A 1 -1.01 7.31 -8.36
N THR A 2 -0.01 8.10 -8.71
CA THR A 2 1.00 7.79 -9.74
C THR A 2 2.29 7.24 -9.14
N THR A 3 2.62 7.64 -7.93
CA THR A 3 3.86 7.25 -7.24
C THR A 3 3.53 6.48 -5.96
N ILE A 4 4.36 5.49 -5.65
CA ILE A 4 4.40 4.80 -4.35
C ILE A 4 5.70 5.21 -3.68
N VAL A 5 5.62 5.56 -2.39
CA VAL A 5 6.78 5.87 -1.55
C VAL A 5 6.79 4.85 -0.42
N GLY A 6 7.96 4.28 -0.14
CA GLY A 6 8.18 3.37 0.98
C GLY A 6 9.27 3.89 1.90
N CYS A 7 9.10 3.60 3.19
CA CYS A 7 10.06 3.93 4.24
C CYS A 7 10.30 2.67 5.07
N LEU A 8 11.57 2.32 5.25
CA LEU A 8 12.00 1.28 6.18
C LEU A 8 12.34 1.91 7.52
N VAL A 9 11.68 1.43 8.57
CA VAL A 9 11.82 1.95 9.93
C VAL A 9 12.34 0.85 10.85
N ASN A 10 13.32 1.18 11.68
CA ASN A 10 13.79 0.30 12.74
C ASN A 10 12.83 0.37 13.93
N LEU A 11 12.18 -0.75 14.24
CA LEU A 11 11.16 -0.82 15.29
C LEU A 11 11.72 -0.72 16.71
N THR A 12 13.03 -0.94 16.90
CA THR A 12 13.68 -0.87 18.22
C THR A 12 13.88 0.57 18.67
N ASN A 13 14.17 1.48 17.74
CA ASN A 13 14.53 2.88 18.04
C ASN A 13 13.66 3.91 17.30
N GLY A 14 12.75 3.48 16.43
CA GLY A 14 11.87 4.35 15.65
C GLY A 14 12.54 5.10 14.51
N GLN A 15 13.83 4.86 14.23
CA GLN A 15 14.57 5.59 13.21
C GLN A 15 14.27 5.10 11.81
N ILE A 16 14.19 6.04 10.87
CA ILE A 16 14.14 5.74 9.44
C ILE A 16 15.52 5.22 9.03
N VAL A 17 15.55 3.96 8.58
CA VAL A 17 16.76 3.36 8.01
C VAL A 17 16.95 3.84 6.59
N ASP A 18 15.85 3.88 5.83
CA ASP A 18 15.92 4.21 4.41
C ASP A 18 14.55 4.54 3.79
N THR A 19 14.55 5.23 2.65
CA THR A 19 13.34 5.58 1.90
C THR A 19 13.53 5.43 0.40
N ASP A 20 12.54 4.93 -0.31
CA ASP A 20 12.56 4.90 -1.77
C ASP A 20 11.17 5.15 -2.37
N SER A 21 11.13 5.42 -3.67
CA SER A 21 9.90 5.60 -4.40
C SER A 21 9.95 4.96 -5.77
N ALA A 22 8.79 4.52 -6.25
CA ALA A 22 8.64 3.96 -7.57
C ALA A 22 7.34 4.45 -8.23
N LEU A 23 7.32 4.42 -9.56
CA LEU A 23 6.08 4.60 -10.28
C LEU A 23 5.12 3.44 -9.96
N ASN A 24 3.87 3.78 -9.72
CA ASN A 24 2.82 2.79 -9.54
C ASN A 24 2.51 2.16 -10.92
N ARG A 25 2.87 0.88 -11.10
CA ARG A 25 2.68 0.13 -12.36
C ARG A 25 1.23 0.05 -12.79
N GLN A 26 0.27 0.28 -11.88
CA GLN A 26 -1.15 0.41 -12.24
C GLN A 26 -1.44 1.56 -13.21
N ILE A 27 -0.51 2.49 -13.41
CA ILE A 27 -0.64 3.55 -14.42
C ILE A 27 -0.88 2.98 -15.82
N THR A 28 -0.32 1.81 -16.14
CA THR A 28 -0.51 1.08 -17.41
C THR A 28 -1.98 0.72 -17.66
N TYR A 29 -2.77 0.57 -16.59
CA TYR A 29 -4.17 0.15 -16.65
C TYR A 29 -5.15 1.30 -16.33
N GLY A 30 -4.62 2.49 -16.07
CA GLY A 30 -5.41 3.67 -15.79
C GLY A 30 -4.61 4.74 -15.05
N GLU A 31 -4.59 5.95 -15.59
CA GLU A 31 -3.95 7.10 -14.96
C GLU A 31 -4.70 7.59 -13.71
N LYS A 32 -6.03 7.41 -13.70
CA LYS A 32 -6.92 7.91 -12.66
C LYS A 32 -7.56 6.77 -11.88
N VAL A 33 -8.05 7.08 -10.69
CA VAL A 33 -8.72 6.10 -9.81
C VAL A 33 -9.94 5.49 -10.51
N LEU A 34 -10.80 6.32 -11.12
CA LEU A 34 -12.00 5.84 -11.81
C LEU A 34 -11.70 4.90 -12.97
N THR A 35 -10.65 5.18 -13.75
CA THR A 35 -10.27 4.31 -14.88
C THR A 35 -9.74 2.96 -14.40
N ARG A 36 -9.03 2.93 -13.27
CA ARG A 36 -8.62 1.67 -12.62
C ARG A 36 -9.81 0.88 -12.10
N ILE A 37 -10.83 1.52 -11.52
CA ILE A 37 -12.05 0.82 -11.11
C ILE A 37 -12.74 0.18 -12.32
N GLY A 38 -12.87 0.92 -13.43
CA GLY A 38 -13.43 0.37 -14.67
C GLY A 38 -12.60 -0.77 -15.24
N PHE A 39 -11.27 -0.74 -15.09
CA PHE A 39 -10.41 -1.88 -15.46
C PHE A 39 -10.62 -3.08 -14.54
N ALA A 40 -10.77 -2.86 -13.22
CA ALA A 40 -10.98 -3.93 -12.24
C ALA A 40 -12.24 -4.76 -12.49
N GLN A 41 -13.26 -4.17 -13.15
CA GLN A 41 -14.50 -4.84 -13.53
C GLN A 41 -14.35 -5.85 -14.68
N LYS A 42 -13.23 -5.81 -15.41
CA LYS A 42 -12.95 -6.77 -16.47
C LYS A 42 -12.56 -8.13 -15.87
N PRO A 43 -12.75 -9.24 -16.60
CA PRO A 43 -12.18 -10.54 -16.20
C PRO A 43 -10.70 -10.40 -15.87
N GLU A 44 -10.26 -10.94 -14.72
CA GLU A 44 -8.89 -10.83 -14.19
C GLU A 44 -8.37 -9.40 -13.94
N GLY A 45 -9.21 -8.37 -14.08
CA GLY A 45 -8.81 -6.97 -13.98
C GLY A 45 -8.33 -6.60 -12.57
N LEU A 46 -9.05 -7.05 -11.55
CA LEU A 46 -8.68 -6.86 -10.15
C LEU A 46 -7.35 -7.55 -9.82
N ALA A 47 -7.19 -8.82 -10.17
CA ALA A 47 -5.96 -9.58 -9.94
C ALA A 47 -4.77 -8.91 -10.65
N THR A 48 -4.95 -8.47 -11.89
CA THR A 48 -3.91 -7.73 -12.64
C THR A 48 -3.49 -6.44 -11.93
N LEU A 49 -4.46 -5.65 -11.47
CA LEU A 49 -4.19 -4.39 -10.76
C LEU A 49 -3.55 -4.61 -9.39
N GLN A 50 -3.93 -5.69 -8.69
CA GLN A 50 -3.34 -6.10 -7.42
C GLN A 50 -1.87 -6.48 -7.64
N THR A 51 -1.59 -7.37 -8.59
CA THR A 51 -0.22 -7.78 -8.93
C THR A 51 0.64 -6.57 -9.28
N ALA A 52 0.16 -5.67 -10.13
CA ALA A 52 0.89 -4.46 -10.49
C ALA A 52 1.22 -3.56 -9.28
N ALA A 53 0.31 -3.44 -8.31
CA ALA A 53 0.58 -2.70 -7.06
C ALA A 53 1.65 -3.39 -6.21
N CYS A 54 1.54 -4.70 -6.05
CA CYS A 54 2.44 -5.49 -5.22
C CYS A 54 3.84 -5.53 -5.82
N GLU A 55 3.96 -5.64 -7.15
CA GLU A 55 5.24 -5.50 -7.85
C GLU A 55 5.87 -4.12 -7.62
N SER A 56 5.09 -3.03 -7.63
CA SER A 56 5.62 -1.68 -7.33
C SER A 56 6.18 -1.59 -5.92
N ILE A 57 5.51 -2.20 -4.94
CA ILE A 57 5.99 -2.24 -3.56
C ILE A 57 7.21 -3.16 -3.43
N ASN A 58 7.21 -4.32 -4.07
CA ASN A 58 8.34 -5.25 -4.06
C ASN A 58 9.59 -4.65 -4.72
N ALA A 59 9.43 -3.78 -5.72
CA ALA A 59 10.56 -3.05 -6.31
C ALA A 59 11.19 -2.08 -5.31
N ILE A 60 10.37 -1.36 -4.54
CA ILE A 60 10.82 -0.49 -3.44
C ILE A 60 11.52 -1.30 -2.35
N ILE A 61 10.91 -2.41 -1.91
CA ILE A 61 11.50 -3.32 -0.91
C ILE A 61 12.87 -3.81 -1.39
N SER A 62 12.95 -4.33 -2.61
CA SER A 62 14.18 -4.89 -3.17
C SER A 62 15.28 -3.84 -3.28
N SER A 63 14.92 -2.61 -3.66
CA SER A 63 15.86 -1.49 -3.74
C SER A 63 16.41 -1.09 -2.36
N ILE A 64 15.55 -1.01 -1.34
CA ILE A 64 15.97 -0.70 0.04
C ILE A 64 16.83 -1.84 0.63
N VAL A 65 16.38 -3.09 0.47
CA VAL A 65 17.13 -4.27 0.95
C VAL A 65 18.49 -4.36 0.25
N GLY A 66 18.57 -4.04 -1.05
CA GLY A 66 19.82 -4.09 -1.81
C GLY A 66 20.88 -3.07 -1.38
N ARG A 67 20.51 -2.03 -0.61
CA ARG A 67 21.42 -0.97 -0.14
C ARG A 67 21.54 -0.89 1.38
N THR A 68 20.91 -1.82 2.09
CA THR A 68 20.98 -1.95 3.56
C THR A 68 21.50 -3.34 3.93
N SER A 69 21.88 -3.55 5.18
CA SER A 69 22.22 -4.89 5.70
C SER A 69 21.00 -5.70 6.15
N ILE A 70 19.78 -5.23 5.85
CA ILE A 70 18.52 -5.80 6.32
C ILE A 70 17.97 -6.68 5.20
N GLY A 71 17.74 -7.97 5.48
CA GLY A 71 17.10 -8.88 4.55
C GLY A 71 15.59 -8.63 4.48
N SER A 72 14.97 -9.02 3.36
CA SER A 72 13.51 -8.90 3.22
C SER A 72 12.73 -9.70 4.27
N GLN A 73 13.31 -10.80 4.77
CA GLN A 73 12.74 -11.62 5.84
C GLN A 73 12.84 -10.98 7.24
N ASP A 74 13.68 -9.95 7.40
CA ASP A 74 13.78 -9.17 8.64
C ASP A 74 12.68 -8.10 8.72
N ILE A 75 11.98 -7.83 7.61
CA ILE A 75 10.82 -6.95 7.58
C ILE A 75 9.60 -7.71 8.12
N ILE A 76 9.34 -7.50 9.42
CA ILE A 76 8.32 -8.24 10.18
C ILE A 76 6.92 -7.66 10.12
N GLY A 77 6.69 -6.56 9.38
CA GLY A 77 5.38 -5.94 9.23
C GLY A 77 5.39 -4.78 8.24
N MET A 78 4.22 -4.43 7.72
CA MET A 78 4.05 -3.30 6.83
C MET A 78 2.75 -2.56 7.12
N THR A 79 2.79 -1.23 7.06
CA THR A 79 1.59 -0.39 7.08
C THR A 79 1.45 0.34 5.75
N ILE A 80 0.25 0.33 5.18
CA ILE A 80 -0.05 0.94 3.88
C ILE A 80 -1.04 2.09 4.06
N GLY A 81 -0.58 3.30 3.76
CA GLY A 81 -1.41 4.48 3.66
C GLY A 81 -1.73 4.80 2.21
N ALA A 82 -2.92 4.43 1.75
CA ALA A 82 -3.40 4.78 0.43
C ALA A 82 -4.82 5.34 0.49
N ASN A 83 -5.37 5.76 -0.66
CA ASN A 83 -6.81 5.97 -0.73
C ASN A 83 -7.57 4.63 -0.67
N THR A 84 -8.85 4.69 -0.36
CA THR A 84 -9.74 3.54 -0.17
C THR A 84 -9.71 2.56 -1.34
N VAL A 85 -9.74 3.07 -2.57
CA VAL A 85 -9.69 2.25 -3.80
C VAL A 85 -8.37 1.50 -3.91
N MET A 86 -7.25 2.17 -3.63
CA MET A 86 -5.92 1.55 -3.68
C MET A 86 -5.75 0.51 -2.56
N ASN A 87 -6.23 0.80 -1.34
CA ASN A 87 -6.27 -0.15 -0.21
C ASN A 87 -7.09 -1.40 -0.55
N HIS A 88 -8.19 -1.25 -1.27
CA HIS A 88 -9.01 -2.40 -1.69
C HIS A 88 -8.31 -3.22 -2.75
N ILE A 89 -7.76 -2.57 -3.79
CA ILE A 89 -7.07 -3.27 -4.88
C ILE A 89 -5.90 -4.09 -4.35
N ILE A 90 -5.04 -3.52 -3.49
CA ILE A 90 -3.89 -4.26 -2.96
C ILE A 90 -4.30 -5.47 -2.11
N CYS A 91 -5.42 -5.38 -1.42
CA CYS A 91 -5.97 -6.48 -0.61
C CYS A 91 -6.85 -7.45 -1.42
N GLY A 92 -6.94 -7.30 -2.74
CA GLY A 92 -7.78 -8.14 -3.60
C GLY A 92 -9.28 -7.99 -3.34
N ILE A 93 -9.71 -6.84 -2.81
CA ILE A 93 -11.10 -6.53 -2.52
C ILE A 93 -11.68 -5.74 -3.69
N ASP A 94 -12.90 -6.07 -4.09
CA ASP A 94 -13.63 -5.35 -5.15
C ASP A 94 -13.63 -3.83 -4.88
N PRO A 95 -13.08 -3.01 -5.81
CA PRO A 95 -12.99 -1.57 -5.65
C PRO A 95 -14.19 -0.80 -6.25
N THR A 96 -15.28 -1.47 -6.66
CA THR A 96 -16.40 -0.85 -7.39
C THR A 96 -17.41 -0.13 -6.51
N TYR A 97 -17.59 -0.57 -5.26
CA TYR A 97 -18.57 0.00 -4.32
C TYR A 97 -18.46 1.53 -4.10
N PRO A 98 -17.30 2.22 -4.16
CA PRO A 98 -17.22 3.68 -4.03
C PRO A 98 -17.96 4.44 -5.14
N GLN A 99 -18.33 3.78 -6.24
CA GLN A 99 -19.13 4.35 -7.34
C GLN A 99 -20.64 4.30 -7.07
N MET A 100 -21.10 3.55 -6.07
CA MET A 100 -22.52 3.41 -5.77
C MET A 100 -22.98 4.57 -4.88
N ALA A 101 -24.12 5.20 -5.22
CA ALA A 101 -24.60 6.41 -4.56
C ALA A 101 -24.84 6.25 -3.04
N ASN A 102 -25.12 5.03 -2.58
CA ASN A 102 -25.44 4.69 -1.18
C ASN A 102 -24.54 3.56 -0.63
N ALA A 103 -23.31 3.39 -1.13
CA ALA A 103 -22.44 2.34 -0.60
C ALA A 103 -22.05 2.61 0.86
N ASP A 104 -22.28 1.62 1.72
CA ASP A 104 -21.61 1.52 3.01
C ASP A 104 -20.12 1.32 2.76
N ILE A 105 -19.30 2.26 3.24
CA ILE A 105 -17.85 2.15 3.15
C ILE A 105 -17.39 1.38 4.39
N ASP A 106 -16.85 0.19 4.19
CA ASP A 106 -16.16 -0.51 5.26
C ASP A 106 -14.85 0.21 5.60
N CYS A 107 -14.93 1.12 6.57
CA CYS A 107 -13.80 1.88 7.09
C CYS A 107 -12.94 1.08 8.08
N ARG A 108 -13.24 -0.20 8.31
CA ARG A 108 -12.44 -1.04 9.21
C ARG A 108 -11.02 -1.20 8.67
N ARG A 109 -10.09 -1.39 9.59
CA ARG A 109 -8.71 -1.76 9.27
C ARG A 109 -8.72 -3.08 8.49
N ILE A 110 -8.06 -3.09 7.32
CA ILE A 110 -7.85 -4.31 6.54
C ILE A 110 -6.47 -4.86 6.91
N VAL A 111 -6.42 -6.13 7.32
CA VAL A 111 -5.19 -6.85 7.61
C VAL A 111 -5.11 -8.08 6.72
N ARG A 112 -3.96 -8.30 6.11
CA ARG A 112 -3.60 -9.48 5.30
C ARG A 112 -2.22 -9.97 5.71
N SER A 113 -1.92 -11.24 5.48
CA SER A 113 -0.52 -11.69 5.55
C SER A 113 0.22 -11.25 4.28
N ALA A 114 1.53 -11.00 4.37
CA ALA A 114 2.33 -10.62 3.21
C ALA A 114 2.24 -11.63 2.04
N PRO A 115 2.29 -12.96 2.28
CA PRO A 115 2.15 -13.95 1.21
C PRO A 115 0.78 -13.94 0.52
N GLU A 116 -0.32 -13.66 1.24
CA GLU A 116 -1.67 -13.61 0.67
C GLU A 116 -1.81 -12.56 -0.44
N ILE A 117 -1.04 -11.49 -0.35
CA ILE A 117 -1.08 -10.39 -1.32
C ILE A 117 0.20 -10.32 -2.18
N GLY A 118 1.08 -11.31 -2.10
CA GLY A 118 2.28 -11.37 -2.94
C GLY A 118 3.38 -10.35 -2.58
N LEU A 119 3.47 -9.91 -1.32
CA LEU A 119 4.58 -9.08 -0.86
C LEU A 119 5.77 -9.93 -0.43
N ALA A 120 6.95 -9.56 -0.90
CA ALA A 120 8.21 -10.28 -0.68
C ALA A 120 8.90 -9.84 0.63
N ILE A 121 8.20 -9.99 1.76
CA ILE A 121 8.74 -9.75 3.12
C ILE A 121 8.62 -11.04 3.96
N SER A 122 8.79 -10.95 5.29
CA SER A 122 8.66 -12.11 6.17
C SER A 122 7.32 -12.83 5.98
N GLN A 123 7.34 -14.17 5.97
CA GLN A 123 6.13 -14.98 5.71
C GLN A 123 4.99 -14.75 6.72
N ASN A 124 5.32 -14.32 7.94
CA ASN A 124 4.36 -14.03 8.99
C ASN A 124 4.08 -12.53 9.15
N ALA A 125 4.63 -11.68 8.28
CA ALA A 125 4.46 -10.24 8.40
C ALA A 125 3.01 -9.84 8.12
N PRO A 126 2.33 -9.17 9.07
CA PRO A 126 1.04 -8.57 8.81
C PRO A 126 1.22 -7.32 7.95
N VAL A 127 0.33 -7.16 6.99
CA VAL A 127 0.19 -5.98 6.15
C VAL A 127 -1.12 -5.29 6.55
N CYS A 128 -0.99 -4.10 7.14
CA CYS A 128 -2.09 -3.34 7.68
C CYS A 128 -2.36 -2.12 6.79
N CYS A 129 -3.50 -2.10 6.10
CA CYS A 129 -3.98 -0.87 5.47
C CYS A 129 -4.53 0.07 6.55
N LEU A 130 -4.08 1.32 6.54
CA LEU A 130 -4.63 2.34 7.43
C LEU A 130 -6.13 2.50 7.16
N PRO A 131 -6.95 2.68 8.23
CA PRO A 131 -8.40 2.75 8.10
C PRO A 131 -8.80 3.86 7.12
N ASN A 132 -9.82 3.57 6.33
CA ASN A 132 -10.34 4.54 5.38
C ASN A 132 -11.20 5.58 6.12
N VAL A 133 -11.22 6.81 5.65
CA VAL A 133 -12.03 7.90 6.22
C VAL A 133 -13.32 8.09 5.43
N SER A 134 -13.28 7.87 4.11
CA SER A 134 -14.45 7.93 3.21
C SER A 134 -14.22 7.13 1.92
N ARG A 135 -15.12 7.25 0.93
CA ARG A 135 -15.09 6.53 -0.36
C ARG A 135 -13.79 6.68 -1.15
N PHE A 136 -13.15 7.84 -1.07
CA PHE A 136 -11.91 8.15 -1.81
C PHE A 136 -10.80 8.69 -0.90
N ILE A 137 -11.10 8.98 0.37
CA ILE A 137 -10.12 9.39 1.36
C ILE A 137 -9.79 8.17 2.19
N GLY A 138 -8.65 7.55 1.90
CA GLY A 138 -8.11 6.49 2.74
C GLY A 138 -7.13 7.05 3.77
N GLY A 139 -6.54 6.18 4.58
CA GLY A 139 -5.66 6.57 5.69
C GLY A 139 -4.34 7.24 5.30
N MET A 140 -4.07 7.49 4.00
CA MET A 140 -2.88 8.21 3.54
C MET A 140 -2.69 9.55 4.27
N GLN A 141 -3.75 10.34 4.46
CA GLN A 141 -3.62 11.64 5.13
C GLN A 141 -3.15 11.51 6.60
N SER A 142 -3.70 10.54 7.32
CA SER A 142 -3.28 10.21 8.70
C SER A 142 -1.89 9.57 8.75
N GLY A 143 -1.52 8.79 7.73
CA GLY A 143 -0.18 8.23 7.60
C GLY A 143 0.89 9.29 7.37
N THR A 144 0.60 10.31 6.56
CA THR A 144 1.54 11.41 6.30
C THR A 144 1.80 12.25 7.54
N SER A 145 0.76 12.56 8.35
CA SER A 145 0.96 13.31 9.60
C SER A 145 1.83 12.55 10.60
N LEU A 146 1.59 11.24 10.75
CA LEU A 146 2.42 10.37 11.60
C LEU A 146 3.87 10.33 11.08
N PHE A 147 4.06 10.14 9.78
CA PHE A 147 5.41 10.14 9.19
C PHE A 147 6.14 11.46 9.42
N GLN A 148 5.44 12.58 9.32
CA GLN A 148 6.01 13.90 9.55
C GLN A 148 6.41 14.09 11.02
N GLU A 149 5.59 13.62 11.97
CA GLU A 149 5.95 13.58 13.39
C GLU A 149 7.23 12.75 13.62
N PHE A 150 7.31 11.53 13.07
CA PHE A 150 8.51 10.68 13.16
C PHE A 150 9.74 11.34 12.52
N SER A 151 9.59 12.00 11.38
CA SER A 151 10.69 12.70 10.72
C SER A 151 11.15 13.95 11.47
N THR A 152 10.26 14.61 12.22
CA THR A 152 10.61 15.79 13.04
C THR A 152 11.15 15.43 14.42
N ALA A 153 10.77 14.28 14.97
CA ALA A 153 11.25 13.79 16.27
C ALA A 153 12.68 13.21 16.24
N GLY A 154 13.25 13.02 15.04
CA GLY A 154 14.61 12.55 14.82
C GLY A 154 15.69 13.63 14.69
N ASN A 155 15.35 14.92 14.90
CA ASN A 155 16.28 16.05 14.91
C ASN A 155 16.49 16.62 16.31
#